data_AF-A0A817JZP5-F1
#
_entry.id   AF-A0A817JZP5-F1
#
_cell.length_a   1.000
_cell.length_b   1.000
_cell.length_c   1.000
_cell.angle_alpha   90.00
_cell.angle_beta   90.00
_cell.angle_gamma   90.00
#
_symmetry.space_group_name_H-M   'P 1'
#
loop_
_entity.id
_entity.type
_entity.pdbx_description
1 polymer ?
#
loop_
_entity_poly.entity_id
_entity_poly.type
_entity_poly.pdbx_seq_one_letter_code
_entity_poly.pdbx_strand_id
1 'polypeptide(L)'
;DQEQAVGPVFTMTLGGLFSCVAQQLRVNIEFNGEYKITRLHSQYQHEPETLPSKNITFKLNDMNADEKRNLLFQFHVPKMGNDENIGIVSQQTMPQDEPPDVDQQTIGQVTVTYIEPNNGQTTTINPVSFQLTRTAQPPADLLQVNYTLDIQRNRVETVREIKRVMHENNYQRSIAILKAQVDKIKASVSAQDPFCQLLVKDLEYRYPSERDYRTSYYNAYAQHSSERGTYAPSTNASALQYQCRSQQQQVIHFQQQQWFPYPQQQLPPPYSQQQPSVHLGQIYVKMIDRNLANQYAFMIMFF
;
A
#
# COMPACT_ATOMS: atom_id res chain seq x y z
N ASP A 1 -24.12 -21.41 23.57
CA ASP A 1 -23.91 -21.30 22.11
C ASP A 1 -22.52 -20.79 21.70
N GLN A 2 -21.45 -21.37 22.24
CA GLN A 2 -20.06 -21.09 21.79
C GLN A 2 -19.58 -22.09 20.73
N GLU A 3 -20.23 -23.26 20.60
CA GLU A 3 -19.85 -24.32 19.66
C GLU A 3 -20.12 -24.00 18.18
N GLN A 4 -21.12 -23.16 17.87
CA GLN A 4 -21.44 -22.81 16.48
C GLN A 4 -20.45 -21.83 15.84
N ALA A 5 -19.59 -21.17 16.62
CA ALA A 5 -18.60 -20.23 16.09
C ALA A 5 -17.29 -20.90 15.63
N VAL A 6 -17.04 -22.16 16.03
CA VAL A 6 -15.76 -22.84 15.74
C VAL A 6 -15.66 -23.24 14.27
N GLY A 7 -16.73 -23.79 13.68
CA GLY A 7 -16.74 -24.26 12.30
C GLY A 7 -16.32 -23.19 11.28
N PRO A 8 -16.98 -22.02 11.25
CA PRO A 8 -16.63 -20.95 10.30
C PRO A 8 -15.20 -20.42 10.46
N VAL A 9 -14.72 -20.26 11.70
CA VAL A 9 -13.33 -19.82 11.96
C VAL A 9 -12.33 -20.87 11.46
N PHE A 10 -12.64 -22.15 11.65
CA PHE A 10 -11.80 -23.25 11.17
C PHE A 10 -11.76 -23.32 9.64
N THR A 11 -12.90 -23.16 8.96
CA THR A 11 -12.97 -23.12 7.50
C THR A 11 -12.25 -21.90 6.92
N MET A 12 -12.35 -20.72 7.55
CA MET A 12 -11.57 -19.55 7.13
C MET A 12 -10.07 -19.75 7.34
N THR A 13 -9.67 -20.39 8.44
CA THR A 13 -8.25 -20.67 8.74
C THR A 13 -7.68 -21.71 7.77
N LEU A 14 -8.43 -22.79 7.48
CA LEU A 14 -8.03 -23.81 6.51
C LEU A 14 -8.01 -23.26 5.08
N GLY A 15 -9.02 -22.49 4.67
CA GLY A 15 -9.05 -21.85 3.36
C GLY A 15 -7.88 -20.89 3.14
N GLY A 16 -7.48 -20.16 4.19
CA GLY A 16 -6.29 -19.31 4.17
C GLY A 16 -4.98 -20.10 4.04
N LEU A 17 -4.84 -21.23 4.74
CA LEU A 17 -3.65 -22.08 4.65
C LEU A 17 -3.41 -22.64 3.25
N PHE A 18 -4.46 -23.09 2.56
CA PHE A 18 -4.36 -23.57 1.17
C PHE A 18 -4.14 -22.44 0.15
N SER A 19 -4.24 -21.19 0.58
CA SER A 19 -3.97 -20.03 -0.26
C SER A 19 -2.55 -19.51 -0.12
N CYS A 20 -1.71 -20.01 0.81
CA CYS A 20 -0.35 -19.52 0.92
C CYS A 20 0.44 -19.82 -0.36
N VAL A 21 0.98 -18.78 -1.01
CA VAL A 21 1.74 -18.88 -2.27
C VAL A 21 3.23 -18.61 -2.07
N ALA A 22 3.61 -17.92 -0.99
CA ALA A 22 5.00 -17.61 -0.69
C ALA A 22 5.22 -17.49 0.82
N GLN A 23 6.23 -18.18 1.34
CA GLN A 23 6.64 -18.11 2.74
C GLN A 23 7.95 -17.34 2.91
N GLN A 24 8.16 -16.76 4.10
CA GLN A 24 9.41 -16.04 4.43
C GLN A 24 9.84 -15.02 3.36
N LEU A 25 8.87 -14.27 2.83
CA LEU A 25 9.07 -13.35 1.73
C LEU A 25 10.03 -12.22 2.13
N ARG A 26 11.07 -12.01 1.33
CA ARG A 26 12.02 -10.90 1.47
C ARG A 26 12.04 -10.06 0.21
N VAL A 27 11.97 -8.74 0.39
CA VAL A 27 12.11 -7.78 -0.70
C VAL A 27 13.36 -6.96 -0.45
N ASN A 28 14.37 -7.16 -1.29
CA ASN A 28 15.60 -6.40 -1.28
C ASN A 28 15.52 -5.26 -2.30
N ILE A 29 15.79 -4.04 -1.87
CA ILE A 29 15.91 -2.86 -2.72
C ILE A 29 17.34 -2.38 -2.62
N GLU A 30 18.02 -2.29 -3.76
CA GLU A 30 19.41 -1.87 -3.85
C GLU A 30 19.52 -0.66 -4.78
N PHE A 31 20.12 0.41 -4.27
CA PHE A 31 20.39 1.63 -5.03
C PHE A 31 21.84 1.65 -5.54
N ASN A 32 21.99 2.08 -6.80
CA ASN A 32 23.26 2.37 -7.43
C ASN A 32 23.77 3.76 -6.99
N GLY A 33 25.06 4.06 -7.20
CA GLY A 33 25.60 5.41 -7.03
C GLY A 33 25.43 6.00 -5.63
N GLU A 34 24.99 7.26 -5.54
CA GLU A 34 24.81 8.02 -4.28
C GLU A 34 23.38 8.04 -3.75
N TYR A 35 22.45 7.34 -4.41
CA TYR A 35 21.06 7.27 -4.00
C TYR A 35 20.92 6.51 -2.68
N LYS A 36 20.08 7.02 -1.76
CA LYS A 36 19.89 6.42 -0.43
C LYS A 36 18.45 6.54 0.03
N ILE A 37 17.87 5.46 0.54
CA ILE A 37 16.57 5.47 1.22
C ILE A 37 16.70 6.30 2.49
N THR A 38 15.83 7.30 2.65
CA THR A 38 15.85 8.23 3.79
C THR A 38 14.74 7.95 4.78
N ARG A 39 13.60 7.44 4.31
CA ARG A 39 12.43 7.20 5.16
C ARG A 39 11.59 6.05 4.65
N LEU A 40 11.04 5.26 5.57
CA LEU A 40 10.11 4.19 5.26
C LEU A 40 8.68 4.54 5.67
N HIS A 41 7.75 4.10 4.84
CA HIS A 41 6.31 4.27 5.03
C HIS A 41 5.65 2.88 5.11
N SER A 42 6.31 1.97 5.81
CA SER A 42 5.92 0.57 5.98
C SER A 42 6.00 0.19 7.45
N GLN A 43 5.22 -0.83 7.84
CA GLN A 43 5.26 -1.43 9.17
C GLN A 43 6.08 -2.73 9.19
N TYR A 44 6.54 -3.20 8.02
CA TYR A 44 7.33 -4.42 7.94
C TYR A 44 8.71 -4.22 8.56
N GLN A 45 9.20 -5.30 9.18
CA GLN A 45 10.58 -5.37 9.66
C GLN A 45 11.52 -5.21 8.47
N HIS A 46 12.66 -4.57 8.71
CA HIS A 46 13.62 -4.29 7.65
C HIS A 46 15.06 -4.25 8.19
N GLU A 47 16.01 -4.54 7.31
CA GLU A 47 17.43 -4.52 7.59
C GLU A 47 18.16 -3.70 6.51
N PRO A 48 19.08 -2.78 6.88
CA PRO A 48 19.41 -2.36 8.25
C PRO A 48 18.26 -1.55 8.89
N GLU A 49 18.16 -1.56 10.22
CA GLU A 49 17.18 -0.75 10.96
C GLU A 49 17.49 0.76 10.91
N THR A 50 18.75 1.11 10.63
CA THR A 50 19.21 2.48 10.56
C THR A 50 19.09 3.03 9.14
N LEU A 51 18.56 4.25 9.03
CA LEU A 51 18.47 5.02 7.79
C LEU A 51 19.29 6.31 7.94
N PRO A 52 19.89 6.83 6.85
CA PRO A 52 19.70 6.42 5.46
C PRO A 52 20.55 5.23 5.01
N SER A 53 20.08 4.45 4.03
CA SER A 53 20.79 3.28 3.48
C SER A 53 20.67 3.14 1.96
N LYS A 54 21.70 2.56 1.31
CA LYS A 54 21.67 2.21 -0.13
C LYS A 54 20.96 0.89 -0.40
N ASN A 55 20.99 -0.03 0.56
CA ASN A 55 20.34 -1.32 0.49
C ASN A 55 19.33 -1.43 1.64
N ILE A 56 18.15 -1.95 1.35
CA ILE A 56 17.22 -2.38 2.39
C ILE A 56 16.58 -3.71 2.03
N THR A 57 16.48 -4.60 2.99
CA THR A 57 15.71 -5.84 2.89
C THR A 57 14.51 -5.78 3.81
N PHE A 58 13.31 -5.75 3.24
CA PHE A 58 12.07 -5.94 3.99
C PHE A 58 11.84 -7.42 4.25
N LYS A 59 11.47 -7.76 5.48
CA LYS A 59 10.99 -9.09 5.87
C LYS A 59 9.46 -9.02 5.97
N LEU A 60 8.80 -9.69 5.05
CA LEU A 60 7.35 -9.75 4.99
C LEU A 60 6.90 -11.11 5.52
N ASN A 61 5.68 -11.14 6.07
CA ASN A 61 5.04 -12.39 6.45
C ASN A 61 4.70 -13.23 5.22
N ASP A 62 4.22 -14.45 5.43
CA ASP A 62 3.68 -15.30 4.37
C ASP A 62 2.63 -14.56 3.54
N MET A 63 2.58 -14.84 2.25
CA MET A 63 1.70 -14.20 1.28
C MET A 63 0.65 -15.19 0.81
N ASN A 64 -0.62 -14.77 0.83
CA ASN A 64 -1.73 -15.57 0.34
C ASN A 64 -2.03 -15.28 -1.14
N ALA A 65 -2.75 -16.19 -1.79
CA ALA A 65 -3.27 -16.02 -3.13
C ALA A 65 -4.17 -14.77 -3.16
N ASP A 66 -4.05 -13.99 -4.23
CA ASP A 66 -4.74 -12.72 -4.45
C ASP A 66 -4.37 -11.59 -3.45
N GLU A 67 -3.46 -11.82 -2.52
CA GLU A 67 -2.97 -10.78 -1.62
C GLU A 67 -2.04 -9.80 -2.36
N LYS A 68 -2.24 -8.50 -2.15
CA LYS A 68 -1.35 -7.45 -2.68
C LYS A 68 -0.72 -6.66 -1.56
N ARG A 69 0.59 -6.45 -1.65
CA ARG A 69 1.37 -5.65 -0.70
C ARG A 69 2.07 -4.50 -1.41
N ASN A 70 2.10 -3.36 -0.72
CA ASN A 70 2.71 -2.14 -1.24
C ASN A 70 3.81 -1.70 -0.29
N LEU A 71 5.00 -1.44 -0.84
CA LEU A 71 6.11 -0.84 -0.11
C LEU A 71 6.25 0.60 -0.56
N LEU A 72 6.10 1.52 0.40
CA LEU A 72 6.26 2.95 0.19
C LEU A 72 7.50 3.42 0.96
N PHE A 73 8.36 4.16 0.29
CA PHE A 73 9.54 4.76 0.92
C PHE A 73 9.91 6.07 0.23
N GLN A 74 10.75 6.84 0.91
CA GLN A 74 11.39 8.04 0.40
C GLN A 74 12.88 7.80 0.30
N PHE A 75 13.51 8.43 -0.67
CA PHE A 75 14.94 8.33 -0.90
C PHE A 75 15.49 9.68 -1.39
N HIS A 76 16.79 9.83 -1.20
CA HIS A 76 17.57 10.97 -1.60
C HIS A 76 18.04 10.78 -3.05
N VAL A 77 17.80 11.81 -3.85
CA VAL A 77 18.30 11.92 -5.21
C VAL A 77 19.47 12.91 -5.17
N PRO A 78 20.70 12.47 -5.51
CA PRO A 78 21.85 13.36 -5.59
C PRO A 78 21.60 14.43 -6.66
N LYS A 79 22.15 15.62 -6.42
CA LYS A 79 22.21 16.66 -7.44
C LYS A 79 23.05 16.12 -8.60
N MET A 80 22.62 16.38 -9.84
CA MET A 80 23.53 16.22 -10.99
C MET A 80 24.74 17.10 -10.68
N GLY A 81 25.95 16.55 -10.82
CA GLY A 81 27.16 17.35 -10.63
C GLY A 81 26.99 18.63 -11.44
N ASN A 82 27.15 19.79 -10.79
CA ASN A 82 27.42 21.00 -11.56
C ASN A 82 28.72 20.68 -12.29
N ASP A 83 28.65 20.43 -13.59
CA ASP A 83 29.79 20.33 -14.48
C ASP A 83 30.50 21.69 -14.60
N GLU A 84 30.88 22.30 -13.48
CA GLU A 84 31.76 23.47 -13.42
C GLU A 84 33.18 23.14 -13.92
N ASN A 85 33.44 21.88 -14.30
CA ASN A 85 34.68 21.43 -14.93
C ASN A 85 34.52 20.80 -16.32
N ILE A 86 33.39 20.98 -17.02
CA ILE A 86 33.40 20.81 -18.49
C ILE A 86 33.96 22.10 -19.09
N GLY A 87 35.29 22.17 -19.09
CA GLY A 87 36.02 23.16 -19.86
C GLY A 87 35.69 23.04 -21.34
N ILE A 88 35.13 24.12 -21.89
CA ILE A 88 35.41 24.67 -23.24
C ILE A 88 35.76 23.61 -24.29
N VAL A 89 34.81 22.89 -24.91
CA VAL A 89 35.02 22.37 -26.27
C VAL A 89 33.70 22.27 -27.05
N SER A 90 33.69 23.00 -28.18
CA SER A 90 32.85 22.83 -29.38
C SER A 90 31.46 23.46 -29.42
N GLN A 91 31.41 24.69 -29.92
CA GLN A 91 30.32 25.16 -30.76
C GLN A 91 30.22 24.26 -32.00
N GLN A 92 29.46 23.17 -31.93
CA GLN A 92 29.05 22.42 -33.11
C GLN A 92 27.55 22.64 -33.34
N THR A 93 27.28 23.18 -34.53
CA THR A 93 25.99 23.51 -35.12
C THR A 93 25.06 22.27 -35.12
N MET A 94 23.91 22.40 -34.45
CA MET A 94 22.89 21.34 -34.34
C MET A 94 22.00 21.26 -35.61
N PRO A 95 21.72 20.05 -36.12
CA PRO A 95 20.57 19.76 -37.00
C PRO A 95 19.25 19.88 -36.22
N GLN A 96 18.19 20.34 -36.87
CA GLN A 96 16.97 20.85 -36.21
C GLN A 96 15.90 19.78 -35.85
N ASP A 97 16.20 18.49 -35.95
CA ASP A 97 15.18 17.41 -35.88
C ASP A 97 15.43 16.29 -34.85
N GLU A 98 16.44 16.38 -33.97
CA GLU A 98 16.61 15.36 -32.92
C GLU A 98 15.72 15.64 -31.69
N PRO A 99 15.01 14.60 -31.18
CA PRO A 99 14.22 14.72 -29.96
C PRO A 99 15.14 15.10 -28.79
N PRO A 100 14.61 15.85 -27.79
CA PRO A 100 15.40 16.28 -26.64
C PRO A 100 16.07 15.08 -25.96
N ASP A 101 17.36 15.21 -25.68
CA ASP A 101 18.15 14.17 -25.03
C ASP A 101 17.57 13.87 -23.64
N VAL A 102 16.99 12.68 -23.47
CA VAL A 102 16.36 12.25 -22.23
C VAL A 102 17.35 11.38 -21.46
N ASP A 103 17.99 11.98 -20.45
CA ASP A 103 18.87 11.25 -19.54
C ASP A 103 18.07 10.23 -18.71
N GLN A 104 18.11 8.96 -19.13
CA GLN A 104 17.59 7.83 -18.38
C GLN A 104 18.73 7.16 -17.62
N GLN A 105 18.69 7.23 -16.29
CA GLN A 105 19.67 6.61 -15.41
C GLN A 105 19.05 5.46 -14.64
N THR A 106 19.62 4.25 -14.73
CA THR A 106 19.27 3.15 -13.82
C THR A 106 19.79 3.44 -12.41
N ILE A 107 18.88 3.70 -11.48
CA ILE A 107 19.23 4.12 -10.12
C ILE A 107 19.24 2.99 -9.11
N GLY A 108 18.73 1.81 -9.47
CA GLY A 108 18.69 0.66 -8.57
C GLY A 108 17.90 -0.51 -9.12
N GLN A 109 17.73 -1.52 -8.28
CA GLN A 109 16.99 -2.74 -8.57
C GLN A 109 16.25 -3.27 -7.36
N VAL A 110 15.20 -4.06 -7.61
CA VAL A 110 14.39 -4.75 -6.61
C VAL A 110 14.49 -6.24 -6.85
N THR A 111 14.84 -6.99 -5.83
CA THR A 111 14.92 -8.45 -5.85
C THR A 111 13.95 -9.02 -4.82
N VAL A 112 13.21 -10.05 -5.19
CA VAL A 112 12.28 -10.73 -4.29
C VAL A 112 12.74 -12.16 -4.10
N THR A 113 12.84 -12.60 -2.84
CA THR A 113 13.14 -13.99 -2.50
C THR A 113 12.07 -14.54 -1.56
N TYR A 114 11.68 -15.80 -1.74
CA TYR A 114 10.68 -16.45 -0.89
C TYR A 114 10.91 -17.96 -0.88
N ILE A 115 10.27 -18.65 0.05
CA ILE A 115 10.21 -20.10 0.13
C ILE A 115 8.88 -20.57 -0.47
N GLU A 116 8.94 -21.46 -1.45
CA GLU A 116 7.76 -22.08 -2.03
C GLU A 116 7.12 -23.05 -1.02
N PRO A 117 5.83 -22.88 -0.69
CA PRO A 117 5.19 -23.67 0.36
C PRO A 117 5.07 -25.15 0.01
N ASN A 118 5.08 -25.51 -1.28
CA ASN A 118 4.86 -26.88 -1.75
C ASN A 118 6.09 -27.79 -1.62
N ASN A 119 7.30 -27.23 -1.77
CA ASN A 119 8.55 -27.99 -1.83
C ASN A 119 9.62 -27.46 -0.84
N GLY A 120 9.37 -26.33 -0.18
CA GLY A 120 10.32 -25.69 0.73
C GLY A 120 11.54 -25.08 0.02
N GLN A 121 11.53 -24.98 -1.31
CA GLN A 121 12.63 -24.41 -2.08
C GLN A 121 12.61 -22.89 -2.01
N THR A 122 13.80 -22.29 -1.84
CA THR A 122 13.96 -20.84 -1.98
C THR A 122 13.97 -20.46 -3.45
N THR A 123 13.02 -19.61 -3.84
CA THR A 123 12.90 -19.04 -5.18
C THR A 123 13.24 -17.56 -5.15
N THR A 124 14.02 -17.11 -6.13
CA THR A 124 14.40 -15.72 -6.32
C THR A 124 13.84 -15.23 -7.64
N ILE A 125 13.05 -14.16 -7.60
CA ILE A 125 12.55 -13.49 -8.80
C ILE A 125 13.69 -12.66 -9.40
N ASN A 126 13.78 -12.66 -10.74
CA ASN A 126 14.75 -11.85 -11.48
C ASN A 126 14.70 -10.38 -11.01
N PRO A 127 15.86 -9.75 -10.73
CA PRO A 127 15.90 -8.36 -10.30
C PRO A 127 15.22 -7.44 -11.31
N VAL A 128 14.36 -6.55 -10.82
CA VAL A 128 13.69 -5.53 -11.64
C VAL A 128 14.36 -4.20 -11.41
N SER A 129 15.02 -3.67 -12.44
CA SER A 129 15.66 -2.37 -12.39
C SER A 129 14.64 -1.24 -12.43
N PHE A 130 14.98 -0.11 -11.82
CA PHE A 130 14.18 1.11 -11.91
C PHE A 130 15.04 2.31 -12.26
N GLN A 131 14.47 3.21 -13.06
CA GLN A 131 15.20 4.24 -13.78
C GLN A 131 14.65 5.62 -13.49
N LEU A 132 15.54 6.56 -13.19
CA LEU A 132 15.20 7.97 -13.03
C LEU A 132 15.42 8.66 -14.36
N THR A 133 14.35 9.26 -14.86
CA THR A 133 14.40 10.18 -15.98
C THR A 133 14.48 11.60 -15.44
N ARG A 134 15.53 12.33 -15.82
CA ARG A 134 15.64 13.76 -15.52
C ARG A 134 15.38 14.54 -16.80
N THR A 135 14.63 15.63 -16.70
CA THR A 135 14.34 16.52 -17.83
C THR A 135 14.55 17.96 -17.40
N ALA A 136 15.17 18.76 -18.26
CA ALA A 136 15.35 20.20 -18.04
C ALA A 136 14.02 20.96 -18.04
N GLN A 137 13.04 20.47 -18.82
CA GLN A 137 11.68 20.99 -18.87
C GLN A 137 10.72 19.85 -18.54
N PRO A 138 10.19 19.75 -17.31
CA PRO A 138 9.18 18.76 -17.01
C PRO A 138 7.96 18.99 -17.92
N PRO A 139 7.49 17.98 -18.67
CA PRO A 139 6.22 18.03 -19.34
C PRO A 139 5.14 18.53 -18.38
N ALA A 140 4.20 19.34 -18.87
CA ALA A 140 3.10 19.86 -18.05
C ALA A 140 2.34 18.73 -17.32
N ASP A 141 2.29 17.55 -17.93
CA ASP A 141 1.66 16.35 -17.38
C ASP A 141 2.46 15.72 -16.23
N LEU A 142 3.79 15.86 -16.20
CA LEU A 142 4.63 15.38 -15.09
C LEU A 142 4.56 16.28 -13.85
N LEU A 143 4.04 17.50 -13.98
CA LEU A 143 3.69 18.35 -12.84
C LEU A 143 2.41 17.88 -12.14
N GLN A 144 1.63 16.98 -12.75
CA GLN A 144 0.46 16.42 -12.11
C GLN A 144 0.85 15.46 -11.00
N VAL A 145 0.24 15.65 -9.83
CA VAL A 145 0.44 14.77 -8.68
C VAL A 145 0.04 13.35 -9.05
N ASN A 146 0.92 12.38 -8.78
CA ASN A 146 0.62 10.97 -9.00
C ASN A 146 -0.59 10.53 -8.16
N TYR A 147 -1.73 10.34 -8.81
CA TYR A 147 -2.98 9.97 -8.16
C TYR A 147 -2.84 8.70 -7.30
N THR A 148 -2.24 7.64 -7.83
CA THR A 148 -2.08 6.37 -7.11
C THR A 148 -1.19 6.51 -5.89
N LEU A 149 -0.11 7.29 -5.99
CA LEU A 149 0.79 7.56 -4.87
C LEU A 149 0.10 8.40 -3.80
N ASP A 150 -0.72 9.36 -4.22
CA ASP A 150 -1.49 10.21 -3.30
C ASP A 150 -2.45 9.37 -2.44
N ILE A 151 -3.14 8.40 -3.06
CA ILE A 151 -3.96 7.41 -2.34
C ILE A 151 -3.11 6.65 -1.31
N GLN A 152 -1.96 6.11 -1.70
CA GLN A 152 -1.10 5.37 -0.78
C GLN A 152 -0.52 6.25 0.33
N ARG A 153 -0.19 7.50 0.02
CA ARG A 153 0.26 8.49 1.00
C ARG A 153 -0.84 8.74 2.03
N ASN A 154 -2.05 9.04 1.58
CA ASN A 154 -3.22 9.26 2.43
C ASN A 154 -3.47 8.05 3.33
N ARG A 155 -3.40 6.83 2.79
CA ARG A 155 -3.50 5.57 3.55
C ARG A 155 -2.48 5.48 4.68
N VAL A 156 -1.19 5.59 4.34
CA VAL A 156 -0.10 5.41 5.32
C VAL A 156 -0.14 6.49 6.38
N GLU A 157 -0.35 7.74 6.00
CA GLU A 157 -0.44 8.85 6.94
C GLU A 157 -1.64 8.71 7.87
N THR A 158 -2.79 8.29 7.35
CA THR A 158 -3.99 8.02 8.17
C THR A 158 -3.70 6.97 9.24
N VAL A 159 -3.10 5.84 8.85
CA VAL A 159 -2.70 4.79 9.80
C VAL A 159 -1.71 5.32 10.85
N ARG A 160 -0.76 6.16 10.44
CA ARG A 160 0.20 6.78 11.38
C ARG A 160 -0.51 7.70 12.38
N GLU A 161 -1.39 8.58 11.92
CA GLU A 161 -2.09 9.51 12.80
C GLU A 161 -3.10 8.79 13.70
N ILE A 162 -3.74 7.70 13.24
CA ILE A 162 -4.55 6.84 14.09
C ILE A 162 -3.70 6.25 15.22
N LYS A 163 -2.53 5.68 14.90
CA LYS A 163 -1.60 5.17 15.91
C LYS A 163 -1.12 6.25 16.87
N ARG A 164 -0.95 7.49 16.39
CA ARG A 164 -0.58 8.64 17.21
C ARG A 164 -1.72 9.12 18.12
N VAL A 165 -2.97 8.92 17.72
CA VAL A 165 -4.17 9.21 18.53
C VAL A 165 -4.43 8.14 19.58
N MET A 166 -4.26 6.86 19.23
CA MET A 166 -3.80 5.86 20.20
C MET A 166 -2.46 6.38 20.79
N HIS A 167 -1.87 5.97 21.89
CA HIS A 167 -0.81 6.77 22.58
C HIS A 167 -1.19 8.20 23.07
N GLU A 168 -1.90 9.05 22.32
CA GLU A 168 -2.35 10.39 22.77
C GLU A 168 -3.52 10.23 23.77
N ASN A 169 -3.20 10.11 25.05
CA ASN A 169 -4.16 9.97 26.16
C ASN A 169 -4.94 11.27 26.46
N ASN A 170 -5.20 12.10 25.44
CA ASN A 170 -5.93 13.35 25.52
C ASN A 170 -6.99 13.39 24.41
N TYR A 171 -8.26 13.38 24.80
CA TYR A 171 -9.39 13.29 23.86
C TYR A 171 -9.46 14.49 22.90
N GLN A 172 -9.33 15.72 23.42
CA GLN A 172 -9.44 16.93 22.59
C GLN A 172 -8.32 17.02 21.55
N ARG A 173 -7.09 16.71 21.97
CA ARG A 173 -5.94 16.68 21.06
C ARG A 173 -6.08 15.58 20.00
N SER A 174 -6.63 14.44 20.38
CA SER A 174 -6.88 13.34 19.48
C SER A 174 -7.89 13.69 18.39
N ILE A 175 -9.02 14.32 18.76
CA ILE A 175 -10.01 14.83 17.80
C ILE A 175 -9.38 15.87 16.86
N ALA A 176 -8.51 16.75 17.38
CA ALA A 176 -7.82 17.73 16.55
C ALA A 176 -6.87 17.07 15.53
N ILE A 177 -6.13 16.02 15.91
CA ILE A 177 -5.26 15.26 15.00
C ILE A 177 -6.09 14.57 13.90
N LEU A 178 -7.16 13.86 14.26
CA LEU A 178 -8.02 13.19 13.28
C LEU A 178 -8.66 14.19 12.32
N LYS A 179 -9.16 15.32 12.83
CA LYS A 179 -9.74 16.38 12.00
C LYS A 179 -8.71 16.96 11.03
N ALA A 180 -7.50 17.25 11.49
CA ALA A 180 -6.44 17.75 10.63
C ALA A 180 -6.09 16.75 9.52
N GLN A 181 -6.10 15.45 9.82
CA GLN A 181 -5.88 14.42 8.81
C GLN A 181 -7.04 14.32 7.80
N VAL A 182 -8.30 14.46 8.25
CA VAL A 182 -9.46 14.55 7.34
C VAL A 182 -9.33 15.75 6.41
N ASP A 183 -9.01 16.92 6.93
CA ASP A 183 -8.85 18.14 6.16
C ASP A 183 -7.72 17.99 5.12
N LYS A 184 -6.63 17.31 5.50
CA LYS A 184 -5.51 16.99 4.60
C LYS A 184 -5.93 16.06 3.45
N ILE A 185 -6.71 15.01 3.73
CA ILE A 185 -7.22 14.10 2.68
C ILE A 185 -8.18 14.83 1.76
N LYS A 186 -9.10 15.66 2.31
CA LYS A 186 -10.05 16.45 1.51
C LYS A 186 -9.38 17.47 0.61
N ALA A 187 -8.21 17.99 0.99
CA ALA A 187 -7.39 18.88 0.18
C ALA A 187 -6.49 18.16 -0.84
N SER A 188 -6.44 16.82 -0.83
CA SER A 188 -5.58 16.03 -1.70
C SER A 188 -6.18 15.84 -3.10
N VAL A 189 -5.36 15.50 -4.09
CA VAL A 189 -5.84 15.25 -5.47
C VAL A 189 -6.69 13.99 -5.56
N SER A 190 -6.48 13.05 -4.64
CA SER A 190 -7.24 11.81 -4.52
C SER A 190 -8.44 11.90 -3.58
N ALA A 191 -8.84 13.10 -3.14
CA ALA A 191 -9.97 13.29 -2.22
C ALA A 191 -11.28 12.64 -2.69
N GLN A 192 -11.52 12.59 -4.00
CA GLN A 192 -12.72 12.00 -4.60
C GLN A 192 -12.59 10.50 -4.87
N ASP A 193 -11.41 9.90 -4.64
CA ASP A 193 -11.24 8.46 -4.78
C ASP A 193 -12.13 7.72 -3.77
N PRO A 194 -12.86 6.64 -4.18
CA PRO A 194 -13.71 5.87 -3.26
C PRO A 194 -12.97 5.37 -2.02
N PHE A 195 -11.69 5.00 -2.16
CA PHE A 195 -10.88 4.57 -1.02
C PHE A 195 -10.60 5.74 -0.06
N CYS A 196 -10.23 6.92 -0.57
CA CYS A 196 -9.99 8.09 0.27
C CYS A 196 -11.27 8.60 0.95
N GLN A 197 -12.43 8.51 0.28
CA GLN A 197 -13.72 8.82 0.89
C GLN A 197 -14.04 7.86 2.05
N LEU A 198 -13.73 6.58 1.91
CA LEU A 198 -13.86 5.62 3.02
C LEU A 198 -12.92 5.96 4.17
N LEU A 199 -11.66 6.34 3.91
CA LEU A 199 -10.75 6.79 4.96
C LEU A 199 -11.30 8.00 5.71
N VAL A 200 -11.85 8.99 4.99
CA VAL A 200 -12.49 10.17 5.60
C VAL A 200 -13.66 9.75 6.48
N LYS A 201 -14.54 8.87 5.99
CA LYS A 201 -15.68 8.36 6.75
C LYS A 201 -15.24 7.63 8.03
N ASP A 202 -14.19 6.81 7.93
CA ASP A 202 -13.61 6.06 9.05
C ASP A 202 -13.03 7.02 10.10
N LEU A 203 -12.36 8.11 9.67
CA LEU A 203 -11.80 9.14 10.54
C LEU A 203 -12.84 10.09 11.14
N GLU A 204 -13.95 10.32 10.45
CA GLU A 204 -15.06 11.14 10.92
C GLU A 204 -15.92 10.42 11.98
N TYR A 205 -15.71 9.13 12.22
CA TYR A 205 -16.38 8.38 13.28
C TYR A 205 -16.07 8.98 14.66
N ARG A 206 -17.02 9.72 15.23
CA ARG A 206 -16.84 10.38 16.52
C ARG A 206 -17.24 9.46 17.66
N TYR A 207 -16.38 9.37 18.67
CA TYR A 207 -16.80 8.86 19.98
C TYR A 207 -17.84 9.82 20.57
N PRO A 208 -19.02 9.30 21.01
CA PRO A 208 -20.07 10.14 21.59
C PRO A 208 -19.63 10.88 22.84
N SER A 209 -18.68 10.34 23.58
CA SER A 209 -18.13 10.94 24.79
C SER A 209 -16.64 10.62 25.00
N GLU A 210 -15.97 11.39 25.86
CA GLU A 210 -14.61 11.09 26.32
C GLU A 210 -14.53 9.75 27.05
N ARG A 211 -15.59 9.37 27.76
CA ARG A 211 -15.68 8.05 28.41
C ARG A 211 -15.59 6.95 27.37
N ASP A 212 -16.35 7.06 26.28
CA ASP A 212 -16.36 6.08 25.19
C ASP A 212 -15.02 6.04 24.46
N TYR A 213 -14.37 7.20 24.27
CA TYR A 213 -13.02 7.27 23.73
C TYR A 213 -12.03 6.45 24.58
N ARG A 214 -12.09 6.57 25.91
CA ARG A 214 -11.19 5.85 26.81
C ARG A 214 -11.49 4.35 26.91
N THR A 215 -12.76 3.95 26.81
CA THR A 215 -13.16 2.52 26.90
C THR A 215 -13.08 1.78 25.58
N SER A 216 -13.30 2.47 24.45
CA SER A 216 -13.35 1.88 23.10
C SER A 216 -12.03 1.98 22.35
N TYR A 217 -11.05 2.64 22.97
CA TYR A 217 -9.69 2.95 22.49
C TYR A 217 -8.99 1.81 21.73
N TYR A 218 -9.33 0.56 22.03
CA TYR A 218 -8.64 -0.61 21.51
C TYR A 218 -9.31 -1.32 20.32
N ASN A 219 -10.58 -1.07 20.00
CA ASN A 219 -11.31 -1.96 19.08
C ASN A 219 -11.48 -1.41 17.66
N ALA A 220 -12.23 -0.32 17.47
CA ALA A 220 -12.62 0.07 16.11
C ALA A 220 -11.44 0.59 15.26
N TYR A 221 -10.71 1.58 15.76
CA TYR A 221 -9.61 2.20 15.01
C TYR A 221 -8.40 1.27 14.83
N ALA A 222 -8.10 0.43 15.81
CA ALA A 222 -7.02 -0.55 15.71
C ALA A 222 -7.33 -1.59 14.62
N GLN A 223 -8.58 -2.07 14.58
CA GLN A 223 -9.04 -3.01 13.57
C GLN A 223 -9.08 -2.36 12.17
N HIS A 224 -9.64 -1.16 12.03
CA HIS A 224 -9.64 -0.48 10.74
C HIS A 224 -8.23 -0.10 10.28
N SER A 225 -7.36 0.30 11.19
CA SER A 225 -5.96 0.59 10.87
C SER A 225 -5.19 -0.65 10.42
N SER A 226 -5.49 -1.84 10.95
CA SER A 226 -4.86 -3.08 10.51
C SER A 226 -5.40 -3.53 9.15
N GLU A 227 -6.71 -3.50 8.96
CA GLU A 227 -7.38 -3.85 7.70
C GLU A 227 -6.99 -2.92 6.53
N ARG A 228 -6.81 -1.62 6.81
CA ARG A 228 -6.48 -0.61 5.79
C ARG A 228 -4.98 -0.40 5.60
N GLY A 229 -4.14 -0.92 6.51
CA GLY A 229 -2.68 -0.86 6.38
C GLY A 229 -2.16 -1.61 5.15
N THR A 230 -2.87 -2.68 4.76
CA THR A 230 -2.63 -3.48 3.57
C THR A 230 -3.64 -3.07 2.48
N TYR A 231 -3.22 -2.30 1.47
CA TYR A 231 -4.10 -2.03 0.32
C TYR A 231 -4.15 -3.27 -0.57
N ALA A 232 -5.10 -4.15 -0.27
CA ALA A 232 -5.70 -4.99 -1.28
C ALA A 232 -6.85 -4.18 -1.90
N PRO A 233 -6.77 -3.74 -3.18
CA PRO A 233 -7.96 -3.26 -3.86
C PRO A 233 -8.97 -4.40 -3.78
N SER A 234 -10.08 -4.15 -3.08
CA SER A 234 -11.11 -5.14 -2.75
C SER A 234 -11.32 -6.12 -3.91
N THR A 235 -10.91 -7.37 -3.71
CA THR A 235 -11.43 -8.51 -4.46
C THR A 235 -12.91 -8.62 -4.09
N ASN A 236 -13.75 -7.84 -4.78
CA ASN A 236 -15.19 -7.76 -4.58
C ASN A 236 -15.95 -9.05 -4.93
N ALA A 237 -15.28 -10.20 -5.12
CA ALA A 237 -15.92 -11.41 -5.63
C ALA A 237 -16.28 -12.45 -4.56
N SER A 238 -15.61 -12.51 -3.40
CA SER A 238 -15.74 -13.71 -2.53
C SER A 238 -15.86 -13.44 -1.03
N ALA A 239 -15.33 -12.33 -0.50
CA ALA A 239 -15.32 -12.06 0.94
C ALA A 239 -16.70 -11.60 1.48
N LEU A 240 -17.59 -11.07 0.62
CA LEU A 240 -18.93 -10.64 1.01
C LEU A 240 -19.91 -11.79 1.26
N GLN A 241 -19.60 -13.02 0.82
CA GLN A 241 -20.46 -14.19 1.06
C GLN A 241 -20.24 -14.84 2.44
N TYR A 242 -19.15 -14.52 3.15
CA TYR A 242 -18.83 -15.12 4.45
C TYR A 242 -18.76 -14.11 5.60
N GLN A 243 -19.28 -12.90 5.43
CA GLN A 243 -19.52 -12.02 6.57
C GLN A 243 -20.58 -12.66 7.48
N CYS A 244 -20.12 -13.08 8.66
CA CYS A 244 -20.92 -13.71 9.69
C CYS A 244 -22.14 -12.84 10.07
N ARG A 245 -23.34 -13.41 9.99
CA ARG A 245 -24.64 -12.77 10.27
C ARG A 245 -24.72 -12.08 11.65
N SER A 246 -23.86 -12.41 12.60
CA SER A 246 -23.88 -11.85 13.95
C SER A 246 -23.42 -10.40 14.03
N GLN A 247 -22.58 -9.91 13.11
CA GLN A 247 -22.21 -8.47 13.09
C GLN A 247 -23.25 -7.59 12.41
N GLN A 248 -24.05 -8.14 11.50
CA GLN A 248 -25.19 -7.41 10.92
C GLN A 248 -26.28 -7.13 11.97
N GLN A 249 -26.41 -7.93 13.03
CA GLN A 249 -27.47 -7.72 14.04
C GLN A 249 -27.27 -6.48 14.93
N GLN A 250 -26.04 -6.00 15.15
CA GLN A 250 -25.83 -4.77 15.94
C GLN A 250 -26.06 -3.49 15.13
N VAL A 251 -25.89 -3.53 13.80
CA VAL A 251 -26.15 -2.37 12.93
C VAL A 251 -27.63 -2.33 12.47
N ILE A 252 -28.29 -3.49 12.36
CA ILE A 252 -29.68 -3.60 11.88
C ILE A 252 -30.72 -3.26 12.96
N HIS A 253 -30.35 -3.14 14.24
CA HIS A 253 -31.32 -2.80 15.29
C HIS A 253 -31.91 -1.37 15.18
N PHE A 254 -31.45 -0.53 14.24
CA PHE A 254 -32.00 0.80 14.01
C PHE A 254 -32.86 0.97 12.75
N GLN A 255 -33.10 -0.09 11.97
CA GLN A 255 -34.04 -0.06 10.85
C GLN A 255 -34.74 -1.41 10.68
N GLN A 256 -35.96 -1.54 11.21
CA GLN A 256 -36.91 -2.56 10.77
C GLN A 256 -38.27 -1.94 10.47
N GLN A 257 -38.59 -1.86 9.18
CA GLN A 257 -39.94 -2.14 8.68
C GLN A 257 -39.85 -2.88 7.33
N GLN A 258 -40.76 -3.86 7.20
CA GLN A 258 -41.20 -4.60 6.00
C GLN A 258 -40.32 -5.79 5.51
N TRP A 259 -40.90 -7.00 5.63
CA TRP A 259 -40.44 -8.28 5.10
C TRP A 259 -41.17 -8.61 3.78
N PHE A 260 -40.47 -9.16 2.78
CA PHE A 260 -41.06 -9.86 1.63
C PHE A 260 -40.33 -11.19 1.38
N PRO A 261 -41.02 -12.30 1.03
CA PRO A 261 -40.39 -13.57 0.71
C PRO A 261 -40.03 -13.68 -0.79
N TYR A 262 -38.86 -14.23 -1.09
CA TYR A 262 -38.46 -14.66 -2.44
C TYR A 262 -38.45 -16.20 -2.55
N PRO A 263 -38.76 -16.77 -3.73
CA PRO A 263 -38.78 -18.22 -3.96
C PRO A 263 -37.37 -18.80 -4.19
N GLN A 264 -37.20 -20.09 -3.85
CA GLN A 264 -35.94 -20.81 -4.00
C GLN A 264 -35.62 -21.16 -5.45
N GLN A 265 -34.42 -20.84 -5.90
CA GLN A 265 -33.84 -21.34 -7.16
C GLN A 265 -32.89 -22.51 -6.88
N GLN A 266 -32.99 -23.56 -7.70
CA GLN A 266 -32.14 -24.74 -7.66
C GLN A 266 -30.73 -24.44 -8.19
N LEU A 267 -29.72 -25.01 -7.53
CA LEU A 267 -28.30 -24.85 -7.86
C LEU A 267 -27.89 -25.74 -9.05
N PRO A 268 -27.00 -25.27 -9.93
CA PRO A 268 -26.41 -26.07 -11.00
C PRO A 268 -25.29 -27.02 -10.49
N PRO A 269 -24.94 -28.07 -11.26
CA PRO A 269 -23.94 -29.07 -10.88
C PRO A 269 -22.50 -28.53 -10.87
N PRO A 270 -21.56 -29.21 -10.17
CA PRO A 270 -20.21 -28.71 -9.95
C PRO A 270 -19.34 -28.79 -11.22
N TYR A 271 -18.61 -27.71 -11.50
CA TYR A 271 -17.58 -27.66 -12.53
C TYR A 271 -16.28 -28.32 -12.05
N SER A 272 -15.65 -29.11 -12.92
CA SER A 272 -14.29 -29.60 -12.77
C SER A 272 -13.30 -28.43 -12.87
N GLN A 273 -12.69 -28.04 -11.76
CA GLN A 273 -11.62 -27.04 -11.73
C GLN A 273 -10.30 -27.64 -12.25
N GLN A 274 -9.84 -27.17 -13.40
CA GLN A 274 -8.41 -27.20 -13.71
C GLN A 274 -7.71 -26.15 -12.84
N GLN A 275 -6.63 -26.54 -12.14
CA GLN A 275 -5.82 -25.60 -11.38
C GLN A 275 -5.14 -24.61 -12.34
N PRO A 276 -5.34 -23.30 -12.18
CA PRO A 276 -4.59 -22.31 -12.96
C PRO A 276 -3.13 -22.30 -12.49
N SER A 277 -2.21 -22.39 -13.44
CA SER A 277 -0.81 -22.05 -13.21
C SER A 277 -0.70 -20.55 -12.98
N VAL A 278 -0.62 -20.12 -11.72
CA VAL A 278 -0.45 -18.70 -11.37
C VAL A 278 1.01 -18.32 -11.63
N HIS A 279 1.23 -17.45 -12.63
CA HIS A 279 2.52 -16.79 -12.82
C HIS A 279 2.54 -15.52 -11.94
N LEU A 280 3.19 -15.60 -10.78
CA LEU A 280 3.55 -14.46 -9.95
C LEU A 280 4.64 -13.65 -10.69
N GLY A 281 4.45 -12.35 -10.82
CA GLY A 281 5.55 -11.45 -11.19
C GLY A 281 5.21 -10.41 -12.24
N GLN A 282 4.46 -9.37 -11.85
CA GLN A 282 4.71 -8.04 -12.38
C GLN A 282 5.08 -7.13 -11.21
N ILE A 283 6.31 -6.59 -11.23
CA ILE A 283 6.74 -5.57 -10.28
C ILE A 283 6.57 -4.23 -10.98
N TYR A 284 5.62 -3.42 -10.51
CA TYR A 284 5.43 -2.08 -11.04
C TYR A 284 6.21 -1.08 -10.19
N VAL A 285 7.19 -0.42 -10.81
CA VAL A 285 7.93 0.70 -10.21
C VAL A 285 7.51 1.98 -10.91
N LYS A 286 6.92 2.92 -10.16
CA LYS A 286 6.54 4.23 -10.69
C LYS A 286 7.24 5.34 -9.93
N MET A 287 7.96 6.18 -10.68
CA MET A 287 8.84 7.22 -10.17
C MET A 287 8.26 8.60 -10.46
N ILE A 288 8.19 9.51 -9.48
CA ILE A 288 7.76 10.90 -9.73
C ILE A 288 8.60 11.91 -8.93
N ASP A 289 8.96 12.97 -9.64
CA ASP A 289 9.72 14.14 -9.19
C ASP A 289 8.84 15.11 -8.38
N ARG A 290 9.37 15.59 -7.25
CA ARG A 290 8.81 16.74 -6.54
C ARG A 290 9.91 17.75 -6.27
N ASN A 291 9.89 18.79 -7.09
CA ASN A 291 10.80 19.91 -7.00
C ASN A 291 10.47 20.78 -5.76
N LEU A 292 11.55 21.15 -5.04
CA LEU A 292 11.75 22.13 -3.95
C LEU A 292 12.52 21.58 -2.73
N ALA A 293 12.65 20.26 -2.54
CA ALA A 293 13.34 19.73 -1.34
C ALA A 293 14.20 18.45 -1.51
N ASN A 294 14.50 18.00 -2.74
CA ASN A 294 15.28 16.75 -3.01
C ASN A 294 14.70 15.48 -2.34
N GLN A 295 13.39 15.42 -2.10
CA GLN A 295 12.71 14.26 -1.52
C GLN A 295 11.72 13.68 -2.51
N TYR A 296 11.91 12.41 -2.84
CA TYR A 296 11.12 11.69 -3.83
C TYR A 296 10.44 10.50 -3.13
N ALA A 297 9.22 10.16 -3.55
CA ALA A 297 8.43 9.09 -2.97
C ALA A 297 8.15 7.99 -3.99
N PHE A 298 8.44 6.74 -3.61
CA PHE A 298 8.43 5.57 -4.48
C PHE A 298 7.42 4.54 -4.01
N MET A 299 6.67 4.00 -4.97
CA MET A 299 5.75 2.89 -4.72
C MET A 299 6.19 1.70 -5.57
N ILE A 300 6.45 0.58 -4.91
CA ILE A 300 6.61 -0.72 -5.55
C ILE A 300 5.35 -1.54 -5.26
N MET A 301 4.70 -1.99 -6.32
CA MET A 301 3.54 -2.89 -6.24
C MET A 301 3.95 -4.30 -6.62
N PHE A 302 3.59 -5.28 -5.78
CA PHE A 302 3.76 -6.71 -6.04
C PHE A 302 2.39 -7.32 -6.35
N PHE A 303 2.35 -8.16 -7.40
CA PHE A 303 1.17 -8.87 -7.89
C PHE A 303 1.43 -10.37 -7.85
#